data_AF-A0A453KVK4-F1
#
_entry.id   AF-A0A453KVK4-F1
#
_cell.length_a   1.000
_cell.length_b   1.000
_cell.length_c   1.000
_cell.angle_alpha   90.00
_cell.angle_beta   90.00
_cell.angle_gamma   90.00
#
_symmetry.space_group_name_H-M   'P 1'
#
loop_
_entity.id
_entity.type
_entity.pdbx_description
1 polymer ?
#
loop_
_entity_poly.entity_id
_entity_poly.type
_entity_poly.pdbx_seq_one_letter_code
_entity_poly.pdbx_strand_id
1 'polypeptide(L)'
;HVQVLPAMKTVDGNVVEFADGKRHPFDAIVFATGYRSTTKKWLKSDDGLIGEDGMARRSYPEHWKGENGLYCAGMVRRGLYGSCEDAESIAEDISKKKKKPDQA
;
A
#
# COMPACT_ATOMS: atom_id res chain seq x y z
N HIS A 1 0.38 -32.40 1.25
CA HIS A 1 0.45 -32.02 2.67
C HIS A 1 1.22 -30.71 2.77
N VAL A 2 0.71 -29.69 3.48
CA VAL A 2 1.38 -28.39 3.66
C VAL A 2 1.66 -28.21 5.15
N GLN A 3 2.90 -27.85 5.50
CA GLN A 3 3.32 -27.65 6.89
C GLN A 3 3.55 -26.17 7.14
N VAL A 4 2.99 -25.66 8.25
CA VAL A 4 3.32 -24.33 8.76
C VAL A 4 4.55 -24.46 9.65
N LEU A 5 5.61 -23.72 9.31
CA LEU A 5 6.87 -23.71 10.05
C LEU A 5 7.05 -22.36 10.77
N PRO A 6 7.93 -22.28 11.78
CA PRO A 6 8.27 -21.01 12.43
C PRO A 6 8.86 -19.99 11.44
N ALA A 7 9.10 -18.77 11.91
CA ALA A 7 9.74 -17.74 11.08
C ALA A 7 11.12 -18.20 10.59
N MET A 8 11.43 -17.89 9.33
CA MET A 8 12.75 -18.12 8.75
C MET A 8 13.78 -17.22 9.43
N LYS A 9 14.95 -17.79 9.77
CA LYS A 9 16.06 -17.07 10.41
C LYS A 9 17.21 -16.85 9.44
N THR A 10 17.69 -17.90 8.78
CA THR A 10 18.79 -17.83 7.80
C THR A 10 18.59 -18.83 6.67
N VAL A 11 19.18 -18.52 5.51
CA VAL A 11 19.25 -19.42 4.35
C VAL A 11 20.72 -19.68 4.07
N ASP A 12 21.12 -20.95 4.07
CA ASP A 12 22.48 -21.43 3.81
C ASP A 12 22.42 -22.44 2.65
N GLY A 13 22.70 -21.96 1.43
CA GLY A 13 22.48 -22.72 0.21
C GLY A 13 21.00 -23.12 0.05
N ASN A 14 20.74 -24.43 0.06
CA ASN A 14 19.38 -24.98 -0.01
C ASN A 14 18.78 -25.32 1.37
N VAL A 15 19.49 -25.04 2.47
CA VAL A 15 19.03 -25.33 3.83
C VAL A 15 18.53 -24.05 4.50
N VAL A 16 17.33 -24.12 5.06
CA VAL A 16 16.72 -23.01 5.82
C VAL A 16 16.75 -23.33 7.30
N GLU A 17 17.28 -22.42 8.12
CA GLU A 17 17.17 -22.44 9.59
C GLU A 17 15.94 -21.62 10.01
N PHE A 18 15.13 -22.20 10.89
CA PHE A 18 13.94 -21.57 11.45
C PHE A 18 14.21 -21.04 12.86
N ALA A 19 13.30 -20.20 13.36
CA ALA A 19 13.42 -19.55 14.67
C ALA A 19 13.51 -20.53 15.85
N ASP A 20 13.05 -21.78 15.69
CA ASP A 20 13.20 -22.85 16.69
C ASP A 20 14.54 -23.62 16.59
N GLY A 21 15.44 -23.18 15.71
CA GLY A 21 16.75 -23.79 15.47
C GLY A 21 16.73 -25.01 14.54
N LYS A 22 15.55 -25.46 14.08
CA LYS A 22 15.48 -26.58 13.15
C LYS A 22 15.93 -26.16 11.75
N ARG A 23 16.50 -27.12 11.03
CA ARG A 23 17.06 -26.93 9.69
C ARG A 23 16.44 -27.92 8.72
N HIS A 24 15.98 -27.43 7.57
CA HIS A 24 15.38 -28.27 6.53
C HIS A 24 15.88 -27.87 5.13
N PRO A 25 16.18 -28.84 4.25
CA PRO A 25 16.50 -28.56 2.85
C PRO A 25 15.23 -28.24 2.04
N PHE A 26 15.36 -27.35 1.06
CA PHE A 26 14.32 -26.98 0.09
C PHE A 26 14.90 -26.88 -1.32
N ASP A 27 14.21 -27.45 -2.31
CA ASP A 27 14.62 -27.34 -3.71
C ASP A 27 14.38 -25.94 -4.30
N ALA A 28 13.41 -25.21 -3.74
CA ALA A 28 13.06 -23.85 -4.13
C ALA A 28 12.52 -23.05 -2.95
N ILE A 29 12.79 -21.73 -2.95
CA ILE A 29 12.28 -20.78 -1.97
C ILE A 29 11.55 -19.67 -2.71
N VAL A 30 10.28 -19.41 -2.35
CA VAL A 30 9.44 -18.36 -2.97
C VAL A 30 9.07 -17.32 -1.91
N PHE A 31 9.58 -16.10 -2.06
CA PHE A 31 9.27 -15.00 -1.14
C PHE A 31 7.93 -14.34 -1.48
N ALA A 32 6.87 -14.81 -0.81
CA ALA A 32 5.55 -14.19 -0.84
C ALA A 32 5.37 -13.13 0.26
N THR A 33 6.38 -12.28 0.50
CA THR A 33 6.43 -11.30 1.60
C THR A 33 5.74 -9.96 1.29
N GLY A 34 5.01 -9.90 0.18
CA GLY A 34 4.27 -8.72 -0.25
C GLY A 34 5.07 -7.76 -1.13
N TYR A 35 4.65 -6.50 -1.15
CA TYR A 35 5.19 -5.43 -1.99
C TYR A 35 5.32 -4.14 -1.17
N ARG A 36 6.26 -3.27 -1.56
CA ARG A 36 6.39 -1.91 -1.04
C ARG A 36 6.21 -0.89 -2.16
N SER A 37 5.36 0.11 -1.93
CA SER A 37 5.10 1.16 -2.90
C SER A 37 6.33 2.03 -3.16
N THR A 38 6.51 2.43 -4.42
CA THR A 38 7.59 3.33 -4.87
C THR A 38 7.18 4.80 -4.87
N THR A 39 5.95 5.14 -4.44
CA THR A 39 5.40 6.51 -4.47
C THR A 39 6.34 7.55 -3.88
N LYS A 40 6.91 7.28 -2.70
CA LYS A 40 7.87 8.17 -2.02
C LYS A 40 9.19 8.41 -2.78
N LYS A 41 9.52 7.59 -3.79
CA LYS A 41 10.74 7.75 -4.59
C LYS A 41 10.56 8.76 -5.73
N TRP A 42 9.34 8.96 -6.21
CA TRP A 42 9.05 9.83 -7.36
C TRP A 42 8.16 11.02 -7.02
N LEU A 43 7.33 10.92 -5.98
CA LEU A 43 6.49 12.02 -5.51
C LEU A 43 7.30 12.90 -4.53
N LYS A 44 7.59 14.15 -4.95
CA LYS A 44 8.49 15.06 -4.22
C LYS A 44 7.90 15.62 -2.92
N SER A 45 6.62 15.98 -2.93
CA SER A 45 5.85 16.37 -1.75
C SER A 45 4.48 15.74 -1.85
N ASP A 46 4.00 15.23 -0.73
CA ASP A 46 2.66 14.68 -0.58
C ASP A 46 1.91 15.30 0.60
N ASP A 47 2.50 16.30 1.25
CA ASP A 47 1.94 16.99 2.42
C ASP A 47 1.47 16.01 3.52
N GLY A 48 2.17 14.89 3.65
CA GLY A 48 1.87 13.83 4.62
C GLY A 48 0.79 12.85 4.17
N LEU A 49 0.28 12.94 2.94
CA LEU A 49 -0.78 12.06 2.42
C LEU A 49 -0.33 10.60 2.31
N ILE A 50 0.95 10.34 2.05
CA ILE A 50 1.51 9.00 1.87
C ILE A 50 2.35 8.61 3.10
N GLY A 51 2.13 7.41 3.63
CA GLY A 51 2.89 6.80 4.72
C GLY A 51 4.25 6.26 4.26
N GLU A 52 5.07 5.81 5.22
CA GLU A 52 6.40 5.24 4.95
C GLU A 52 6.35 3.89 4.22
N ASP A 53 5.23 3.18 4.32
CA ASP A 53 4.93 1.96 3.57
C ASP A 53 4.49 2.25 2.12
N GLY A 54 4.33 3.53 1.78
CA GLY A 54 3.89 4.01 0.49
C GLY A 54 2.39 3.85 0.22
N MET A 55 1.60 3.60 1.27
CA MET A 55 0.13 3.61 1.26
C MET A 55 -0.40 4.97 1.74
N ALA A 56 -1.72 5.18 1.73
CA ALA A 56 -2.29 6.39 2.30
C ALA A 56 -2.00 6.42 3.82
N ARG A 57 -1.50 7.55 4.31
CA ARG A 57 -1.11 7.71 5.72
C ARG A 57 -2.32 7.72 6.64
N ARG A 58 -3.42 8.33 6.19
CA ARG A 58 -4.70 8.39 6.91
C ARG A 58 -5.51 7.16 6.60
N SER A 59 -6.33 6.73 7.55
CA SER A 59 -7.32 5.68 7.36
C SER A 59 -8.59 6.21 6.69
N TYR A 60 -9.39 5.29 6.17
CA TYR A 60 -10.76 5.59 5.76
C TYR A 60 -11.54 6.28 6.91
N PRO A 61 -12.37 7.31 6.62
CA PRO A 61 -12.75 7.83 5.30
C PRO A 61 -11.91 9.01 4.80
N GLU A 62 -10.90 9.46 5.55
CA GLU A 62 -10.16 10.71 5.27
C GLU A 62 -8.88 10.49 4.44
N HIS A 63 -8.64 9.27 4.00
CA HIS A 63 -7.40 8.83 3.35
C HIS A 63 -7.19 9.39 1.94
N TRP A 64 -8.25 9.73 1.23
CA TRP A 64 -8.22 9.94 -0.22
C TRP A 64 -7.88 11.36 -0.67
N LYS A 65 -8.00 12.39 0.18
CA LYS A 65 -7.87 13.80 -0.23
C LYS A 65 -6.66 14.50 0.37
N GLY A 66 -5.66 14.82 -0.45
CA GLY A 66 -4.54 15.68 -0.07
C GLY A 66 -4.76 17.15 -0.39
N GLU A 67 -3.69 17.93 -0.25
CA GLU A 67 -3.66 19.34 -0.64
C GLU A 67 -3.31 19.49 -2.13
N ASN A 68 -3.44 20.72 -2.66
CA ASN A 68 -2.97 21.07 -4.01
C ASN A 68 -3.49 20.19 -5.16
N GLY A 69 -4.66 19.57 -4.98
CA GLY A 69 -5.27 18.68 -5.98
C GLY A 69 -4.64 17.28 -6.05
N LEU A 70 -3.87 16.89 -5.04
CA LEU A 70 -3.37 15.53 -4.89
C LEU A 70 -4.42 14.62 -4.22
N TYR A 71 -4.60 13.42 -4.76
CA TYR A 71 -5.56 12.44 -4.25
C TYR A 71 -4.96 11.03 -4.19
N CYS A 72 -5.51 10.19 -3.32
CA CYS A 72 -5.20 8.77 -3.17
C CYS A 72 -6.43 7.92 -3.50
N ALA A 73 -6.29 6.97 -4.43
CA ALA A 73 -7.35 6.00 -4.75
C ALA A 73 -6.80 4.57 -4.62
N GLY A 74 -7.51 3.70 -3.90
CA GLY A 74 -7.13 2.30 -3.72
C GLY A 74 -5.96 2.08 -2.75
N MET A 75 -5.55 3.11 -2.02
CA MET A 75 -4.33 3.13 -1.21
C MET A 75 -4.56 2.71 0.26
N VAL A 76 -5.67 2.02 0.56
CA VAL A 76 -6.06 1.59 1.93
C VAL A 76 -6.49 0.12 2.03
N ARG A 77 -6.15 -0.72 1.04
CA ARG A 77 -6.39 -2.19 1.05
C ARG A 77 -7.86 -2.60 1.25
N ARG A 78 -8.81 -1.78 0.78
CA ARG A 78 -10.26 -2.05 0.81
C ARG A 78 -10.80 -2.75 -0.46
N GLY A 79 -9.91 -3.33 -1.25
CA GLY A 79 -10.26 -4.02 -2.50
C GLY A 79 -10.84 -3.10 -3.58
N LEU A 80 -11.50 -3.70 -4.56
CA LEU A 80 -12.11 -2.97 -5.69
C LEU A 80 -13.21 -2.01 -5.22
N TYR A 81 -14.06 -2.46 -4.29
CA TYR A 81 -15.15 -1.63 -3.74
C TYR A 81 -14.61 -0.32 -3.14
N GLY A 82 -13.61 -0.39 -2.25
CA GLY A 82 -13.02 0.82 -1.68
C GLY A 82 -12.32 1.69 -2.72
N SER A 83 -11.75 1.10 -3.78
CA SER A 83 -11.15 1.87 -4.87
C SER A 83 -12.21 2.63 -5.68
N CYS A 84 -13.41 2.06 -5.84
CA CYS A 84 -14.55 2.75 -6.46
C CYS A 84 -15.04 3.91 -5.59
N GLU A 85 -15.22 3.70 -4.28
CA GLU A 85 -15.62 4.76 -3.34
C GLU A 85 -14.64 5.95 -3.38
N ASP A 86 -13.34 5.67 -3.44
CA ASP A 86 -12.30 6.69 -3.57
C ASP A 86 -12.44 7.45 -4.89
N ALA A 87 -12.61 6.75 -6.00
CA ALA A 87 -12.73 7.35 -7.33
C ALA A 87 -13.97 8.26 -7.43
N GLU A 88 -15.10 7.83 -6.88
CA GLU A 88 -16.34 8.62 -6.82
C GLU A 88 -16.13 9.90 -6.00
N SER A 89 -15.55 9.77 -4.79
CA SER A 89 -15.25 10.90 -3.91
C SER A 89 -14.32 11.92 -4.56
N ILE A 90 -13.29 11.45 -5.27
CA ILE A 90 -12.34 12.29 -6.03
C ILE A 90 -13.06 13.01 -7.17
N ALA A 91 -13.86 12.29 -7.96
CA ALA A 91 -14.59 12.87 -9.09
C ALA A 91 -15.55 13.97 -8.63
N GLU A 92 -16.24 13.75 -7.51
CA GLU A 92 -17.11 14.77 -6.90
C GLU A 92 -16.35 16.03 -6.46
N ASP A 93 -15.22 15.87 -5.78
CA ASP A 93 -14.41 17.01 -5.33
C ASP A 93 -13.88 17.85 -6.51
N ILE A 94 -13.41 17.18 -7.56
CA ILE A 94 -12.97 17.83 -8.80
C ILE A 94 -14.13 18.56 -9.47
N SER A 95 -15.31 17.93 -9.55
CA SER A 95 -16.52 18.54 -10.14
C SER A 95 -16.95 19.80 -9.39
N LYS A 96 -16.94 19.77 -8.05
CA LYS A 96 -17.24 20.93 -7.20
C LYS A 96 -16.26 22.10 -7.44
N LYS A 97 -14.98 21.81 -7.69
CA LYS A 97 -13.97 22.83 -8.02
C LYS A 97 -14.16 23.44 -9.41
N LYS A 98 -14.58 22.65 -10.41
CA LYS A 98 -14.83 23.14 -11.78
C LYS A 98 -16.06 24.05 -11.89
N LYS A 99 -17.02 23.96 -10.96
CA LYS A 99 -18.22 24.80 -10.93
C LYS A 99 -17.99 26.21 -10.37
N LYS A 100 -16.75 26.61 -10.10
CA LYS A 100 -16.38 28.02 -9.85
C LYS A 100 -15.73 28.65 -11.08
N PRO A 101 -16.55 29.20 -11.99
CA PRO A 101 -16.29 30.51 -12.56
C PRO A 101 -17.48 31.45 -12.28
N ASP A 102 -17.17 32.70 -11.93
CA ASP A 102 -18.08 33.86 -11.82
C ASP A 102 -19.00 33.96 -10.58
N GLN A 103 -18.40 34.06 -9.40
CA GLN A 103 -18.95 34.92 -8.33
C GLN A 103 -17.83 35.85 -7.85
N ALA A 104 -17.61 36.91 -8.62
CA ALA A 104 -16.98 38.16 -8.22
C ALA A 104 -17.97 39.29 -8.56
#